data_AF-A2G3M3-F1
#
_entry.id   AF-A2G3M3-F1
#
_cell.length_a   1.000
_cell.length_b   1.000
_cell.length_c   1.000
_cell.angle_alpha   90.00
_cell.angle_beta   90.00
_cell.angle_gamma   90.00
#
_symmetry.space_group_name_H-M   'P 1'
#
loop_
_entity.id
_entity.type
_entity.pdbx_description
1 polymer ?
#
loop_
_entity_poly.entity_id
_entity_poly.type
_entity_poly.pdbx_seq_one_letter_code
_entity_poly.pdbx_strand_id
1 'polypeptide(L)'
;MNEILQINLPEEGEHQLRPFQSMVEDVDLFCGSRDGRLFQLDPLNYKIKKTISLHNSWISSVQATPDFIVTSSYDGSIALIPKEEIINSDEPKFTQKFVHNDYILSMTVKDSTIFTSSSEPKISKFKITESGLKHYASIHTETSAHCIKYLDNLLLIGEANGKISYYDLRSEVKNIHNCFSHESCIKVISCNENTVCAGYLDGKIFEFDKRTWKAVHEYSDNGFPINISCTSDSLVAIYSDGVVHDYYNVTNPLYNFNVSLISGIHSTKNNSLFHVCDTSGNLRKFDKNNEICKLEPSVAADEIQRLGHNTDILVRNSNDEVYLIDGKTLKISEKFGKVDFREKVKELTKKPYLYFPISFNVSTGIPRMIISNFLPKLNDPSFKESREALKNIVLSLRENKIPILVTNSNGIPLYKSTSDKRLPFWMRYCIENHLSQDIND
;
A
#
# COMPACT_ATOMS: atom_id res chain seq x y z
N MET A 1 13.87 13.50 10.90
CA MET A 1 12.93 12.91 11.89
C MET A 1 11.68 12.63 11.07
N ASN A 2 11.50 11.38 10.63
CA ASN A 2 10.49 11.04 9.63
C ASN A 2 9.12 10.95 10.32
N GLU A 3 8.31 12.00 10.22
CA GLU A 3 6.98 11.99 10.79
C GLU A 3 6.06 11.03 10.00
N ILE A 4 5.79 9.91 10.64
CA ILE A 4 4.85 8.87 10.26
C ILE A 4 3.45 9.48 10.09
N LEU A 5 2.74 9.13 9.00
CA LEU A 5 1.29 9.36 8.94
C LEU A 5 0.65 8.39 9.94
N GLN A 6 0.50 8.85 11.18
CA GLN A 6 -0.13 8.09 12.25
C GLN A 6 -1.62 8.40 12.21
N ILE A 7 -2.41 7.47 11.68
CA ILE A 7 -3.86 7.56 11.81
C ILE A 7 -4.23 6.79 13.07
N ASN A 8 -4.50 7.54 14.13
CA ASN A 8 -5.19 7.01 15.29
C ASN A 8 -6.60 6.65 14.83
N LEU A 9 -6.83 5.36 14.67
CA LEU A 9 -8.18 4.83 14.64
C LEU A 9 -8.87 5.23 15.95
N PRO A 10 -10.19 5.44 15.94
CA PRO A 10 -10.92 5.99 17.08
C PRO A 10 -10.48 5.33 18.40
N GLU A 11 -10.20 6.17 19.41
CA GLU A 11 -9.61 5.80 20.69
C GLU A 11 -10.36 4.66 21.40
N GLU A 12 -9.60 3.94 22.23
CA GLU A 12 -9.95 2.78 23.04
C GLU A 12 -11.43 2.71 23.46
N GLY A 13 -12.10 1.65 23.01
CA GLY A 13 -13.46 1.31 23.45
C GLY A 13 -14.02 0.08 22.76
N GLU A 14 -13.95 -0.02 21.43
CA GLU A 14 -14.66 -1.11 20.74
C GLU A 14 -13.93 -1.72 19.53
N HIS A 15 -12.84 -1.15 19.02
CA HIS A 15 -12.40 -1.44 17.65
C HIS A 15 -10.88 -1.65 17.50
N GLN A 16 -10.36 -2.83 17.89
CA GLN A 16 -8.94 -3.14 17.68
C GLN A 16 -8.67 -3.57 16.23
N LEU A 17 -8.22 -2.62 15.39
CA LEU A 17 -7.53 -2.99 14.14
C LEU A 17 -6.17 -3.57 14.50
N ARG A 18 -6.09 -4.89 14.49
CA ARG A 18 -4.82 -5.60 14.33
C ARG A 18 -4.94 -6.47 13.08
N PRO A 19 -4.72 -5.88 11.89
CA PRO A 19 -4.92 -6.58 10.64
C PRO A 19 -3.76 -7.49 10.34
N PHE A 20 -4.00 -8.79 10.49
CA PHE A 20 -3.04 -9.81 10.08
C PHE A 20 -2.90 -9.90 8.56
N GLN A 21 -3.91 -9.46 7.80
CA GLN A 21 -3.86 -9.45 6.34
C GLN A 21 -4.63 -8.28 5.73
N SER A 22 -4.00 -7.68 4.72
CA SER A 22 -4.59 -6.66 3.87
C SER A 22 -4.39 -7.01 2.41
N MET A 23 -5.29 -6.51 1.57
CA MET A 23 -5.15 -6.60 0.13
C MET A 23 -5.62 -5.29 -0.51
N VAL A 24 -4.95 -4.91 -1.59
CA VAL A 24 -5.43 -3.84 -2.46
C VAL A 24 -6.14 -4.49 -3.64
N GLU A 25 -7.39 -4.09 -3.86
CA GLU A 25 -8.19 -4.51 -5.01
C GLU A 25 -8.75 -3.25 -5.69
N ASP A 26 -8.50 -3.13 -7.00
CA ASP A 26 -8.82 -1.94 -7.80
C ASP A 26 -8.28 -0.63 -7.22
N VAL A 27 -9.12 0.07 -6.45
CA VAL A 27 -8.84 1.38 -5.84
C VAL A 27 -9.00 1.38 -4.32
N ASP A 28 -9.26 0.23 -3.71
CA ASP A 28 -9.55 0.11 -2.29
C ASP A 28 -8.55 -0.81 -1.58
N LEU A 29 -8.29 -0.49 -0.32
CA LEU A 29 -7.54 -1.33 0.61
C LEU A 29 -8.52 -2.02 1.55
N PHE A 30 -8.47 -3.35 1.60
CA PHE A 30 -9.26 -4.15 2.52
C PHE A 30 -8.37 -4.66 3.66
N CYS A 31 -8.82 -4.48 4.91
CA CYS A 31 -8.10 -4.89 6.11
C CYS A 31 -9.05 -5.66 7.04
N GLY A 32 -8.71 -6.90 7.40
CA GLY A 32 -9.45 -7.64 8.42
C GLY A 32 -9.00 -7.29 9.83
N SER A 33 -9.86 -7.37 10.86
CA SER A 33 -9.51 -7.06 12.26
C SER A 33 -9.52 -8.30 13.16
N ARG A 34 -9.07 -8.12 14.42
CA ARG A 34 -9.20 -9.16 15.45
C ARG A 34 -10.63 -9.33 15.96
N ASP A 35 -11.44 -8.29 15.90
CA ASP A 35 -12.84 -8.36 16.31
C ASP A 35 -13.77 -8.90 15.21
N GLY A 36 -13.22 -9.45 14.12
CA GLY A 36 -13.99 -10.11 13.07
C GLY A 36 -14.64 -9.18 12.06
N ARG A 37 -14.20 -7.93 12.00
CA ARG A 37 -14.67 -6.92 11.06
C ARG A 37 -13.71 -6.71 9.90
N LEU A 38 -14.26 -6.41 8.73
CA LEU A 38 -13.54 -6.03 7.53
C LEU A 38 -13.69 -4.53 7.30
N PHE A 39 -12.58 -3.85 7.06
CA PHE A 39 -12.51 -2.43 6.80
C PHE A 39 -12.16 -2.21 5.33
N GLN A 40 -12.98 -1.42 4.64
CA GLN A 40 -12.69 -0.90 3.31
C GLN A 40 -12.15 0.52 3.47
N LEU A 41 -10.95 0.77 2.96
CA LEU A 41 -10.20 2.00 3.14
C LEU A 41 -9.83 2.58 1.78
N ASP A 42 -9.80 3.91 1.68
CA ASP A 42 -9.11 4.58 0.58
C ASP A 42 -7.59 4.40 0.75
N PRO A 43 -6.85 3.78 -0.18
CA PRO A 43 -5.40 3.53 -0.05
C PRO A 43 -4.54 4.80 -0.18
N LEU A 44 -5.13 5.95 -0.55
CA LEU A 44 -4.44 7.23 -0.65
C LEU A 44 -4.41 7.97 0.68
N ASN A 45 -5.54 8.02 1.39
CA ASN A 45 -5.69 8.80 2.62
C ASN A 45 -6.09 7.96 3.85
N TYR A 46 -6.32 6.65 3.66
CA TYR A 46 -6.74 5.68 4.68
C TYR A 46 -8.02 6.06 5.43
N LYS A 47 -8.88 6.90 4.83
CA LYS A 47 -10.24 7.11 5.36
C LYS A 47 -11.01 5.80 5.24
N ILE A 48 -11.64 5.38 6.33
CA ILE A 48 -12.54 4.24 6.37
C ILE A 48 -13.76 4.59 5.52
N LYS A 49 -13.98 3.84 4.44
CA LYS A 49 -15.17 3.92 3.60
C LYS A 49 -16.30 3.10 4.20
N LYS A 50 -16.01 1.87 4.62
CA LYS A 50 -16.98 0.92 5.19
C LYS A 50 -16.35 0.04 6.26
N THR A 51 -17.18 -0.38 7.21
CA THR A 51 -16.86 -1.36 8.26
C THR A 51 -17.93 -2.43 8.25
N ILE A 52 -17.53 -3.69 8.09
CA ILE A 52 -18.46 -4.83 7.90
C ILE A 52 -18.17 -5.89 8.95
N SER A 53 -19.15 -6.26 9.76
CA SER A 53 -19.04 -7.35 10.74
C SER A 53 -19.31 -8.70 10.09
N LEU A 54 -18.25 -9.50 9.94
CA LEU A 54 -18.30 -10.78 9.21
C LEU A 54 -18.15 -12.00 10.12
N HIS A 55 -17.33 -11.88 11.15
CA HIS A 55 -16.83 -12.98 11.95
C HIS A 55 -16.97 -12.68 13.44
N ASN A 56 -16.94 -13.72 14.27
CA ASN A 56 -16.97 -13.62 15.73
C ASN A 56 -15.57 -13.61 16.37
N SER A 57 -14.53 -13.67 15.55
CA SER A 57 -13.13 -13.74 15.96
C SER A 57 -12.23 -13.20 14.85
N TRP A 58 -10.93 -13.37 15.02
CA TRP A 58 -9.90 -12.69 14.24
C TRP A 58 -9.96 -13.09 12.77
N ILE A 59 -10.01 -12.11 11.87
CA ILE A 59 -9.84 -12.36 10.44
C ILE A 59 -8.38 -12.72 10.18
N SER A 60 -8.14 -13.97 9.81
CA SER A 60 -6.81 -14.52 9.55
C SER A 60 -6.31 -14.27 8.13
N SER A 61 -7.21 -14.13 7.16
CA SER A 61 -6.85 -13.85 5.78
C SER A 61 -7.95 -13.10 5.04
N VAL A 62 -7.53 -12.24 4.10
CA VAL A 62 -8.38 -11.53 3.16
C VAL A 62 -7.82 -11.78 1.75
N GLN A 63 -8.66 -12.27 0.84
CA GLN A 63 -8.29 -12.58 -0.54
C GLN A 63 -9.38 -12.09 -1.51
N ALA A 64 -9.01 -11.87 -2.77
CA ALA A 64 -9.94 -11.51 -3.84
C ALA A 64 -10.03 -12.63 -4.88
N THR A 65 -11.22 -12.79 -5.42
CA THR A 65 -11.50 -13.46 -6.70
C THR A 65 -12.02 -12.43 -7.69
N PRO A 66 -12.25 -12.76 -8.98
CA PRO A 66 -12.91 -11.84 -9.89
C PRO A 66 -14.22 -11.27 -9.33
N ASP A 67 -15.04 -12.10 -8.67
CA ASP A 67 -16.41 -11.74 -8.29
C ASP A 67 -16.62 -11.50 -6.79
N PHE A 68 -15.71 -11.98 -5.93
CA PHE A 68 -15.87 -11.96 -4.46
C PHE A 68 -14.64 -11.46 -3.72
N ILE A 69 -14.88 -10.80 -2.59
CA ILE A 69 -13.94 -10.68 -1.48
C ILE A 69 -14.18 -11.88 -0.55
N VAL A 70 -13.11 -12.57 -0.17
CA VAL A 70 -13.14 -13.77 0.65
C VAL A 70 -12.35 -13.52 1.92
N THR A 71 -12.94 -13.80 3.08
CA THR A 71 -12.27 -13.71 4.38
C THR A 71 -12.31 -15.04 5.11
N SER A 72 -11.28 -15.34 5.89
CA SER A 72 -11.25 -16.48 6.81
C SER A 72 -10.97 -16.02 8.23
N SER A 73 -11.40 -16.79 9.23
CA SER A 73 -11.32 -16.37 10.62
C SER A 73 -10.91 -17.48 11.61
N TYR A 74 -10.41 -17.05 12.76
CA TYR A 74 -10.15 -17.89 13.93
C TYR A 74 -11.45 -18.43 14.56
N ASP A 75 -12.62 -17.99 14.14
CA ASP A 75 -13.88 -18.66 14.52
C ASP A 75 -14.16 -19.93 13.71
N GLY A 76 -13.24 -20.35 12.83
CA GLY A 76 -13.40 -21.55 12.00
C GLY A 76 -14.26 -21.32 10.75
N SER A 77 -14.64 -20.08 10.43
CA SER A 77 -15.52 -19.77 9.30
C SER A 77 -14.84 -19.00 8.16
N ILE A 78 -15.43 -19.11 6.97
CA ILE A 78 -15.13 -18.30 5.78
C ILE A 78 -16.35 -17.43 5.48
N ALA A 79 -16.13 -16.17 5.11
CA ALA A 79 -17.16 -15.31 4.55
C ALA A 79 -16.86 -14.94 3.08
N LEU A 80 -17.92 -14.89 2.26
CA LEU A 80 -17.90 -14.49 0.86
C LEU A 80 -18.76 -13.25 0.68
N ILE A 81 -18.17 -12.17 0.18
CA ILE A 81 -18.84 -10.91 -0.11
C ILE A 81 -18.77 -10.67 -1.61
N PRO A 82 -19.89 -10.60 -2.34
CA PRO A 82 -19.85 -10.17 -3.73
C PRO A 82 -19.22 -8.78 -3.85
N LYS A 83 -18.34 -8.58 -4.83
CA LYS A 83 -17.69 -7.27 -5.02
C LYS A 83 -18.71 -6.16 -5.34
N GLU A 84 -19.74 -6.48 -6.10
CA GLU A 84 -20.80 -5.50 -6.39
C GLU A 84 -21.50 -5.03 -5.12
N GLU A 85 -21.72 -5.93 -4.16
CA GLU A 85 -22.30 -5.59 -2.85
C GLU A 85 -21.34 -4.71 -2.05
N ILE A 86 -20.05 -5.05 -1.99
CA ILE A 86 -19.08 -4.26 -1.21
C ILE A 86 -18.88 -2.86 -1.77
N ILE A 87 -19.01 -2.68 -3.09
CA ILE A 87 -18.88 -1.39 -3.75
C ILE A 87 -20.17 -0.59 -3.61
N ASN A 88 -21.32 -1.18 -3.94
CA ASN A 88 -22.56 -0.44 -4.16
C ASN A 88 -23.52 -0.41 -2.96
N SER A 89 -23.35 -1.25 -1.94
CA SER A 89 -24.27 -1.35 -0.79
C SER A 89 -23.63 -0.80 0.48
N ASP A 90 -24.36 -0.01 1.25
CA ASP A 90 -23.94 0.43 2.59
C ASP A 90 -23.95 -0.73 3.61
N GLU A 91 -24.79 -1.74 3.36
CA GLU A 91 -24.86 -2.98 4.12
C GLU A 91 -24.63 -4.19 3.19
N PRO A 92 -23.37 -4.52 2.86
CA PRO A 92 -23.06 -5.59 1.92
C PRO A 92 -23.57 -6.94 2.43
N LYS A 93 -24.31 -7.66 1.57
CA LYS A 93 -24.69 -9.04 1.87
C LYS A 93 -23.50 -9.96 1.71
N PHE A 94 -23.42 -10.97 2.58
CA PHE A 94 -22.38 -11.98 2.53
C PHE A 94 -22.90 -13.37 2.91
N THR A 95 -22.18 -14.40 2.46
CA THR A 95 -22.41 -15.79 2.88
C THR A 95 -21.30 -16.22 3.82
N GLN A 96 -21.65 -16.68 5.02
CA GLN A 96 -20.70 -17.22 5.99
C GLN A 96 -20.89 -18.72 6.16
N LYS A 97 -19.79 -19.46 6.29
CA LYS A 97 -19.82 -20.92 6.50
C LYS A 97 -18.70 -21.36 7.43
N PHE A 98 -19.05 -22.13 8.46
CA PHE A 98 -18.09 -22.85 9.30
C PHE A 98 -17.48 -24.02 8.52
N VAL A 99 -16.16 -24.09 8.50
CA VAL A 99 -15.40 -25.00 7.62
C VAL A 99 -14.36 -25.84 8.35
N HIS A 100 -13.95 -25.41 9.53
CA HIS A 100 -13.04 -26.09 10.44
C HIS A 100 -13.61 -26.02 11.86
N ASN A 101 -13.24 -26.95 12.74
CA ASN A 101 -13.66 -26.90 14.15
C ASN A 101 -12.69 -26.08 15.02
N ASP A 102 -11.57 -25.67 14.44
CA ASP A 102 -10.52 -24.87 15.08
C ASP A 102 -10.10 -23.71 14.16
N TYR A 103 -9.18 -22.89 14.62
CA TYR A 103 -8.74 -21.65 14.00
C TYR A 103 -8.32 -21.88 12.55
N ILE A 104 -8.79 -21.03 11.62
CA ILE A 104 -8.23 -20.98 10.27
C ILE A 104 -6.96 -20.13 10.33
N LEU A 105 -5.81 -20.76 10.12
CA LEU A 105 -4.51 -20.11 10.21
C LEU A 105 -4.14 -19.38 8.92
N SER A 106 -4.53 -19.93 7.76
CA SER A 106 -4.21 -19.34 6.47
C SER A 106 -5.23 -19.74 5.39
N MET A 107 -5.37 -18.89 4.39
CA MET A 107 -6.23 -19.10 3.23
C MET A 107 -5.52 -18.65 1.98
N THR A 108 -5.70 -19.41 0.90
CA THR A 108 -5.33 -18.97 -0.46
C THR A 108 -6.45 -19.30 -1.42
N VAL A 109 -6.60 -18.47 -2.45
CA VAL A 109 -7.63 -18.63 -3.47
C VAL A 109 -6.97 -18.78 -4.84
N LYS A 110 -7.48 -19.69 -5.65
CA LYS A 110 -7.13 -19.82 -7.07
C LYS A 110 -8.40 -20.01 -7.88
N ASP A 111 -8.68 -19.08 -8.78
CA ASP A 111 -9.92 -19.05 -9.55
C ASP A 111 -11.13 -19.09 -8.60
N SER A 112 -12.03 -20.06 -8.78
CA SER A 112 -13.18 -20.31 -7.89
C SER A 112 -12.87 -21.28 -6.74
N THR A 113 -11.61 -21.64 -6.49
CA THR A 113 -11.23 -22.65 -5.50
C THR A 113 -10.55 -22.00 -4.30
N ILE A 114 -11.05 -22.30 -3.11
CA ILE A 114 -10.53 -21.81 -1.84
C ILE A 114 -9.87 -22.98 -1.10
N PHE A 115 -8.65 -22.74 -0.61
CA PHE A 115 -7.94 -23.62 0.30
C PHE A 115 -7.82 -22.92 1.64
N THR A 116 -8.15 -23.62 2.72
CA THR A 116 -7.96 -23.12 4.09
C THR A 116 -7.21 -24.13 4.93
N SER A 117 -6.18 -23.67 5.62
CA SER A 117 -5.44 -24.45 6.62
C SER A 117 -5.90 -24.07 8.02
N SER A 118 -5.85 -25.03 8.93
CA SER A 118 -6.28 -24.87 10.32
C SER A 118 -5.18 -25.29 11.29
N SER A 119 -5.38 -25.00 12.58
CA SER A 119 -4.64 -25.64 13.68
C SER A 119 -4.79 -27.17 13.67
N GLU A 120 -5.87 -27.69 13.06
CA GLU A 120 -6.01 -29.11 12.75
C GLU A 120 -4.99 -29.53 11.65
N PRO A 121 -4.51 -30.79 11.65
CA PRO A 121 -3.65 -31.33 10.59
C PRO A 121 -4.44 -31.62 9.29
N LYS A 122 -5.10 -30.58 8.78
CA LYS A 122 -6.06 -30.64 7.68
C LYS A 122 -6.10 -29.32 6.92
N ILE A 123 -6.07 -29.43 5.60
CA ILE A 123 -6.38 -28.35 4.67
C ILE A 123 -7.70 -28.70 3.99
N SER A 124 -8.69 -27.80 4.08
CA SER A 124 -9.99 -28.00 3.47
C SER A 124 -10.08 -27.30 2.11
N LYS A 125 -10.73 -27.96 1.14
CA LYS A 125 -10.91 -27.48 -0.23
C LYS A 125 -12.37 -27.16 -0.50
N PHE A 126 -12.61 -25.94 -0.96
CA PHE A 126 -13.94 -25.45 -1.30
C PHE A 126 -13.98 -24.90 -2.72
N LYS A 127 -15.15 -25.00 -3.34
CA LYS A 127 -15.45 -24.35 -4.61
C LYS A 127 -16.54 -23.31 -4.38
N ILE A 128 -16.31 -22.09 -4.87
CA ILE A 128 -17.33 -21.06 -5.00
C ILE A 128 -18.26 -21.49 -6.14
N THR A 129 -19.54 -21.60 -5.85
CA THR A 129 -20.61 -21.97 -6.78
C THR A 129 -21.70 -20.92 -6.74
N GLU A 130 -22.64 -20.96 -7.69
CA GLU A 130 -23.82 -20.07 -7.68
C GLU A 130 -24.61 -20.18 -6.37
N SER A 131 -24.68 -21.38 -5.79
CA SER A 131 -25.32 -21.64 -4.49
C SER A 131 -24.45 -21.31 -3.27
N GLY A 132 -23.31 -20.64 -3.46
CA GLY A 132 -22.34 -20.32 -2.40
C GLY A 132 -21.20 -21.33 -2.28
N LEU A 133 -20.73 -21.58 -1.05
CA LEU A 133 -19.49 -22.33 -0.80
C LEU A 133 -19.73 -23.84 -0.64
N LYS A 134 -19.16 -24.66 -1.53
CA LYS A 134 -19.25 -26.13 -1.49
C LYS A 134 -17.91 -26.77 -1.12
N HIS A 135 -17.87 -27.50 0.00
CA HIS A 135 -16.76 -28.38 0.35
C HIS A 135 -16.72 -29.56 -0.62
N TYR A 136 -15.53 -29.95 -1.08
CA TYR A 136 -15.41 -31.10 -1.97
C TYR A 136 -14.22 -32.03 -1.68
N ALA A 137 -13.23 -31.60 -0.90
CA ALA A 137 -12.10 -32.43 -0.53
C ALA A 137 -11.37 -31.89 0.70
N SER A 138 -10.56 -32.74 1.31
CA SER A 138 -9.60 -32.35 2.34
C SER A 138 -8.24 -32.97 2.02
N ILE A 139 -7.16 -32.31 2.44
CA ILE A 139 -5.79 -32.80 2.39
C ILE A 139 -5.34 -32.94 3.85
N HIS A 140 -4.87 -34.13 4.24
CA HIS A 140 -4.35 -34.37 5.58
C HIS A 140 -2.85 -34.12 5.60
N THR A 141 -2.41 -33.28 6.52
CA THR A 141 -1.00 -32.96 6.77
C THR A 141 -0.48 -33.77 7.96
N GLU A 142 0.83 -33.80 8.18
CA GLU A 142 1.38 -34.48 9.35
C GLU A 142 1.11 -33.66 10.63
N THR A 143 1.23 -32.35 10.53
CA THR A 143 0.97 -31.40 11.62
C THR A 143 0.11 -30.22 11.16
N SER A 144 -0.17 -29.27 12.06
CA SER A 144 -0.85 -28.02 11.72
C SER A 144 -0.17 -27.31 10.55
N ALA A 145 -0.95 -26.91 9.54
CA ALA A 145 -0.47 -26.13 8.41
C ALA A 145 -0.64 -24.64 8.72
N HIS A 146 0.44 -24.00 9.17
CA HIS A 146 0.44 -22.61 9.61
C HIS A 146 0.25 -21.62 8.46
N CYS A 147 0.79 -21.93 7.29
CA CYS A 147 0.63 -21.09 6.11
C CYS A 147 0.48 -21.94 4.85
N ILE A 148 -0.32 -21.45 3.91
CA ILE A 148 -0.48 -22.05 2.60
C ILE A 148 -0.38 -20.96 1.53
N LYS A 149 0.22 -21.30 0.39
CA LYS A 149 0.36 -20.37 -0.72
C LYS A 149 0.24 -21.09 -2.05
N TYR A 150 -0.32 -20.41 -3.03
CA TYR A 150 -0.44 -20.93 -4.37
C TYR A 150 0.78 -20.57 -5.24
N LEU A 151 1.35 -21.55 -5.93
CA LEU A 151 2.40 -21.35 -6.94
C LEU A 151 2.12 -22.24 -8.17
N ASP A 152 1.78 -21.63 -9.30
CA ASP A 152 1.49 -22.29 -10.59
C ASP A 152 0.38 -23.35 -10.57
N ASN A 153 0.70 -24.59 -10.21
CA ASN A 153 -0.22 -25.72 -10.04
C ASN A 153 0.03 -26.47 -8.73
N LEU A 154 0.81 -25.87 -7.84
CA LEU A 154 1.21 -26.40 -6.56
C LEU A 154 0.55 -25.58 -5.46
N LEU A 155 -0.01 -26.28 -4.48
CA LEU A 155 -0.34 -25.70 -3.19
C LEU A 155 0.85 -25.92 -2.26
N LEU A 156 1.57 -24.86 -1.92
CA LEU A 156 2.65 -24.87 -0.94
C LEU A 156 2.08 -24.89 0.46
N ILE A 157 2.69 -25.68 1.33
CA ILE A 157 2.25 -25.95 2.70
C ILE A 157 3.45 -25.76 3.63
N GLY A 158 3.32 -24.83 4.58
CA GLY A 158 4.28 -24.64 5.65
C GLY A 158 3.71 -25.19 6.96
N GLU A 159 4.36 -26.23 7.48
CA GLU A 159 3.90 -26.98 8.64
C GLU A 159 4.56 -26.53 9.96
N ALA A 160 3.89 -26.81 11.08
CA ALA A 160 4.38 -26.51 12.42
C ALA A 160 5.67 -27.27 12.77
N ASN A 161 5.91 -28.43 12.17
CA ASN A 161 7.15 -29.19 12.32
C ASN A 161 8.31 -28.69 11.44
N GLY A 162 8.15 -27.55 10.76
CA GLY A 162 9.19 -26.93 9.94
C GLY A 162 9.36 -27.52 8.55
N LYS A 163 8.45 -28.40 8.12
CA LYS A 163 8.43 -28.94 6.76
C LYS A 163 7.76 -28.00 5.77
N ILE A 164 8.45 -27.74 4.66
CA ILE A 164 7.86 -27.19 3.45
C ILE A 164 7.50 -28.36 2.55
N SER A 165 6.23 -28.41 2.18
CA SER A 165 5.69 -29.44 1.31
C SER A 165 4.85 -28.81 0.21
N TYR A 166 4.58 -29.55 -0.87
CA TYR A 166 3.58 -29.15 -1.86
C TYR A 166 2.58 -30.25 -2.16
N TYR A 167 1.41 -29.84 -2.61
CA TYR A 167 0.39 -30.70 -3.19
C TYR A 167 0.16 -30.30 -4.65
N ASP A 168 0.43 -31.21 -5.60
CA ASP A 168 0.20 -30.94 -7.03
C ASP A 168 -1.29 -31.09 -7.35
N LEU A 169 -1.91 -29.99 -7.78
CA LEU A 169 -3.34 -29.93 -8.05
C LEU A 169 -3.75 -30.60 -9.36
N ARG A 170 -2.80 -30.92 -10.23
CA ARG A 170 -3.03 -31.66 -11.48
C ARG A 170 -2.93 -33.17 -11.28
N SER A 171 -2.20 -33.59 -10.25
CA SER A 171 -1.93 -35.00 -10.00
C SER A 171 -3.23 -35.71 -9.63
N GLU A 172 -3.52 -36.82 -10.31
CA GLU A 172 -4.57 -37.75 -9.90
C GLU A 172 -4.21 -38.42 -8.56
N VAL A 173 -2.91 -38.59 -8.31
CA VAL A 173 -2.36 -39.10 -7.06
C VAL A 173 -2.33 -37.97 -6.05
N LYS A 174 -3.23 -38.03 -5.07
CA LYS A 174 -3.47 -36.99 -4.06
C LYS A 174 -2.47 -37.06 -2.90
N ASN A 175 -1.18 -36.90 -3.20
CA ASN A 175 -0.11 -36.96 -2.19
C ASN A 175 0.51 -35.59 -1.91
N ILE A 176 0.99 -35.43 -0.67
CA ILE A 176 1.86 -34.34 -0.28
C ILE A 176 3.31 -34.76 -0.55
N HIS A 177 4.09 -33.87 -1.17
CA HIS A 177 5.51 -34.07 -1.42
C HIS A 177 6.33 -33.16 -0.51
N ASN A 178 7.17 -33.76 0.32
CA ASN A 178 8.08 -33.03 1.20
C ASN A 178 9.26 -32.48 0.40
N CYS A 179 9.56 -31.20 0.56
CA CYS A 179 10.62 -30.51 -0.17
C CYS A 179 11.84 -30.24 0.69
N PHE A 180 11.59 -29.71 1.89
CA PHE A 180 12.61 -29.27 2.83
C PHE A 180 12.08 -29.35 4.26
N SER A 181 12.97 -29.53 5.23
CA SER A 181 12.64 -29.55 6.65
C SER A 181 13.67 -28.77 7.44
N HIS A 182 13.19 -27.96 8.38
CA HIS A 182 14.00 -27.24 9.35
C HIS A 182 13.49 -27.50 10.77
N GLU A 183 14.30 -27.27 11.79
CA GLU A 183 13.97 -27.60 13.19
C GLU A 183 13.04 -26.59 13.88
N SER A 184 12.48 -25.64 13.13
CA SER A 184 11.59 -24.58 13.64
C SER A 184 10.30 -24.50 12.84
N CYS A 185 9.22 -24.01 13.45
CA CYS A 185 7.91 -23.88 12.81
C CYS A 185 7.95 -22.89 11.65
N ILE A 186 7.35 -23.21 10.51
CA ILE A 186 7.15 -22.23 9.43
C ILE A 186 5.99 -21.32 9.82
N LYS A 187 6.20 -20.00 9.70
CA LYS A 187 5.17 -18.98 9.99
C LYS A 187 4.58 -18.37 8.73
N VAL A 188 5.39 -18.17 7.70
CA VAL A 188 4.97 -17.51 6.48
C VAL A 188 5.69 -18.09 5.28
N ILE A 189 4.96 -18.23 4.17
CA ILE A 189 5.49 -18.56 2.85
C ILE A 189 5.11 -17.45 1.88
N SER A 190 6.07 -17.05 1.05
CA SER A 190 5.90 -16.18 -0.09
C SER A 190 6.56 -16.82 -1.31
N CYS A 191 6.11 -16.50 -2.50
CA CYS A 191 6.71 -17.06 -3.72
C CYS A 191 6.50 -16.14 -4.91
N ASN A 192 7.45 -16.19 -5.83
CA ASN A 192 7.34 -15.57 -7.15
C ASN A 192 7.49 -16.66 -8.24
N GLU A 193 7.69 -16.26 -9.50
CA GLU A 193 7.82 -17.19 -10.62
C GLU A 193 9.03 -18.11 -10.56
N ASN A 194 10.05 -17.86 -9.75
CA ASN A 194 11.30 -18.64 -9.72
C ASN A 194 11.70 -19.10 -8.32
N THR A 195 11.27 -18.40 -7.28
CA THR A 195 11.71 -18.62 -5.91
C THR A 195 10.55 -18.80 -4.94
N VAL A 196 10.80 -19.60 -3.92
CA VAL A 196 9.94 -19.77 -2.75
C VAL A 196 10.71 -19.25 -1.54
N CYS A 197 10.09 -18.44 -0.71
CA CYS A 197 10.68 -17.97 0.54
C CYS A 197 9.83 -18.46 1.71
N ALA A 198 10.47 -19.02 2.73
CA ALA A 198 9.80 -19.46 3.96
C ALA A 198 10.46 -18.81 5.17
N GLY A 199 9.63 -18.18 6.01
CA GLY A 199 10.02 -17.58 7.28
C GLY A 199 9.66 -18.49 8.45
N TYR A 200 10.60 -18.63 9.38
CA TYR A 200 10.54 -19.58 10.49
C TYR A 200 10.46 -18.88 11.84
N LEU A 201 9.91 -19.55 12.85
CA LEU A 201 9.72 -18.98 14.19
C LEU A 201 11.02 -18.67 14.93
N ASP A 202 12.16 -19.18 14.46
CA ASP A 202 13.49 -18.93 15.01
C ASP A 202 14.19 -17.71 14.38
N GLY A 203 13.49 -16.94 13.54
CA GLY A 203 14.04 -15.74 12.90
C GLY A 203 14.69 -15.95 11.55
N LYS A 204 14.77 -17.21 11.09
CA LYS A 204 15.36 -17.54 9.81
C LYS A 204 14.38 -17.35 8.66
N ILE A 205 14.91 -16.95 7.51
CA ILE A 205 14.23 -16.99 6.22
C ILE A 205 15.09 -17.79 5.26
N PHE A 206 14.51 -18.81 4.67
CA PHE A 206 15.15 -19.56 3.59
C PHE A 206 14.51 -19.21 2.26
N GLU A 207 15.35 -19.00 1.26
CA GLU A 207 14.95 -18.81 -0.12
C GLU A 207 15.37 -20.03 -0.94
N PHE A 208 14.42 -20.59 -1.68
CA PHE A 208 14.56 -21.83 -2.43
C PHE A 208 14.39 -21.58 -3.92
N ASP A 209 15.20 -22.27 -4.72
CA ASP A 209 14.92 -22.40 -6.16
C ASP A 209 13.72 -23.34 -6.34
N LYS A 210 12.65 -22.85 -6.99
CA LYS A 210 11.38 -23.60 -7.07
C LYS A 210 11.47 -24.90 -7.87
N ARG A 211 12.49 -25.06 -8.73
CA ARG A 211 12.65 -26.23 -9.60
C ARG A 211 13.36 -27.36 -8.88
N THR A 212 14.35 -27.01 -8.08
CA THR A 212 15.22 -27.95 -7.37
C THR A 212 14.86 -28.14 -5.91
N TRP A 213 14.07 -27.22 -5.34
CA TRP A 213 13.73 -27.15 -3.91
C TRP A 213 14.95 -27.05 -2.98
N LYS A 214 16.11 -26.66 -3.52
CA LYS A 214 17.31 -26.42 -2.73
C LYS A 214 17.28 -24.99 -2.20
N ALA A 215 17.62 -24.85 -0.92
CA ALA A 215 17.87 -23.54 -0.33
C ALA A 215 19.07 -22.90 -1.04
N VAL A 216 18.85 -21.70 -1.58
CA VAL A 216 19.86 -20.88 -2.27
C VAL A 216 20.43 -19.84 -1.32
N HIS A 217 19.56 -19.27 -0.46
CA HIS A 217 19.95 -18.28 0.54
C HIS A 217 19.31 -18.57 1.90
N GLU A 218 20.03 -18.19 2.95
CA GLU A 218 19.57 -18.17 4.34
C GLU A 218 19.80 -16.76 4.88
N TYR A 219 18.73 -16.17 5.41
CA TYR A 219 18.74 -14.89 6.10
C TYR A 219 18.33 -15.10 7.55
N SER A 220 18.85 -14.27 8.45
CA SER A 220 18.56 -14.36 9.88
C SER A 220 18.49 -12.97 10.49
N ASP A 221 17.55 -12.78 11.42
CA ASP A 221 17.45 -11.57 12.25
C ASP A 221 17.01 -11.94 13.68
N ASN A 222 16.95 -10.94 14.57
CA ASN A 222 16.68 -11.14 16.01
C ASN A 222 15.21 -11.42 16.34
N GLY A 223 14.27 -10.99 15.50
CA GLY A 223 12.85 -11.33 15.62
C GLY A 223 12.46 -12.55 14.79
N PHE A 224 11.20 -12.98 14.84
CA PHE A 224 10.67 -13.95 13.87
C PHE A 224 9.89 -13.26 12.73
N PRO A 225 10.04 -13.69 11.47
CA PRO A 225 9.28 -13.16 10.35
C PRO A 225 7.77 -13.41 10.53
N ILE A 226 7.02 -12.32 10.56
CA ILE A 226 5.55 -12.33 10.57
C ILE A 226 5.02 -12.33 9.15
N ASN A 227 5.67 -11.62 8.24
CA ASN A 227 5.25 -11.54 6.85
C ASN A 227 6.46 -11.42 5.92
N ILE A 228 6.33 -11.98 4.71
CA ILE A 228 7.35 -11.91 3.66
C ILE A 228 6.66 -11.59 2.33
N SER A 229 7.19 -10.59 1.63
CA SER A 229 6.83 -10.26 0.25
C SER A 229 8.02 -10.56 -0.65
N CYS A 230 7.89 -11.58 -1.49
CA CYS A 230 8.89 -11.96 -2.47
C CYS A 230 8.42 -11.56 -3.88
N THR A 231 9.20 -10.73 -4.56
CA THR A 231 9.04 -10.40 -5.98
C THR A 231 10.30 -10.81 -6.75
N SER A 232 10.36 -10.62 -8.06
CA SER A 232 11.59 -10.91 -8.83
C SER A 232 12.77 -10.03 -8.40
N ASP A 233 12.49 -8.84 -7.85
CA ASP A 233 13.46 -7.78 -7.64
C ASP A 233 13.59 -7.38 -6.16
N SER A 234 12.79 -7.97 -5.26
CA SER A 234 12.80 -7.63 -3.84
C SER A 234 12.44 -8.82 -2.96
N LEU A 235 13.09 -8.94 -1.81
CA LEU A 235 12.71 -9.84 -0.74
C LEU A 235 12.52 -9.04 0.54
N VAL A 236 11.28 -8.63 0.80
CA VAL A 236 10.95 -7.81 1.97
C VAL A 236 10.38 -8.69 3.07
N ALA A 237 11.01 -8.65 4.23
CA ALA A 237 10.58 -9.36 5.43
C ALA A 237 10.22 -8.38 6.54
N ILE A 238 9.17 -8.70 7.28
CA ILE A 238 8.82 -7.99 8.50
C ILE A 238 8.90 -8.93 9.68
N TYR A 239 9.58 -8.46 10.71
CA TYR A 239 9.85 -9.18 11.92
C TYR A 239 8.93 -8.77 13.07
N SER A 240 8.82 -9.66 14.05
CA SER A 240 7.98 -9.48 15.23
C SER A 240 8.40 -8.33 16.14
N ASP A 241 9.65 -7.90 16.05
CA ASP A 241 10.21 -6.74 16.74
C ASP A 241 9.95 -5.41 16.01
N GLY A 242 9.19 -5.44 14.91
CA GLY A 242 8.87 -4.27 14.12
C GLY A 242 9.98 -3.82 13.17
N VAL A 243 10.99 -4.65 12.92
CA VAL A 243 12.02 -4.36 11.92
C VAL A 243 11.56 -4.84 10.53
N VAL A 244 11.86 -4.03 9.50
CA VAL A 244 11.60 -4.35 8.10
C VAL A 244 12.90 -4.37 7.31
N HIS A 245 13.16 -5.50 6.67
CA HIS A 245 14.34 -5.76 5.86
C HIS A 245 13.95 -5.93 4.39
N ASP A 246 14.77 -5.41 3.49
CA ASP A 246 14.78 -5.82 2.07
C ASP A 246 16.14 -6.43 1.77
N TYR A 247 16.17 -7.75 1.65
CA TYR A 247 17.41 -8.51 1.53
C TYR A 247 18.09 -8.38 0.18
N TYR A 248 17.40 -7.90 -0.84
CA TYR A 248 18.01 -7.64 -2.15
C TYR A 248 18.55 -6.21 -2.26
N ASN A 249 18.22 -5.33 -1.32
CA ASN A 249 18.74 -3.98 -1.26
C ASN A 249 19.94 -3.91 -0.30
N VAL A 250 21.05 -3.34 -0.77
CA VAL A 250 22.35 -3.32 -0.06
C VAL A 250 22.29 -2.46 1.22
N THR A 251 21.34 -1.54 1.32
CA THR A 251 21.13 -0.72 2.53
C THR A 251 20.21 -1.45 3.51
N ASN A 252 20.81 -2.27 4.37
CA ASN A 252 20.11 -3.07 5.38
C ASN A 252 20.40 -2.51 6.79
N PRO A 253 19.40 -2.31 7.68
CA PRO A 253 17.94 -2.46 7.53
C PRO A 253 17.26 -1.32 6.74
N LEU A 254 16.12 -1.59 6.10
CA LEU A 254 15.31 -0.55 5.45
C LEU A 254 14.66 0.37 6.49
N TYR A 255 14.03 -0.20 7.52
CA TYR A 255 13.29 0.55 8.52
C TYR A 255 13.21 -0.20 9.86
N ASN A 256 13.32 0.53 10.97
CA ASN A 256 13.01 0.03 12.30
C ASN A 256 11.87 0.88 12.87
N PHE A 257 10.70 0.27 13.03
CA PHE A 257 9.51 0.99 13.47
C PHE A 257 9.52 1.27 14.98
N ASN A 258 10.45 0.70 15.78
CA ASN A 258 10.44 0.74 17.25
C ASN A 258 9.02 0.48 17.82
N VAL A 259 8.27 -0.42 17.18
CA VAL A 259 6.93 -0.81 17.62
C VAL A 259 6.94 -2.28 17.99
N SER A 260 6.11 -2.62 18.97
CA SER A 260 6.14 -3.93 19.61
C SER A 260 5.74 -5.09 18.70
N LEU A 261 5.03 -4.85 17.58
CA LEU A 261 4.66 -5.85 16.57
C LEU A 261 4.08 -5.18 15.31
N ILE A 262 4.47 -5.65 14.12
CA ILE A 262 3.86 -5.29 12.83
C ILE A 262 3.00 -6.46 12.35
N SER A 263 1.81 -6.16 11.82
CA SER A 263 0.75 -7.15 11.59
C SER A 263 0.54 -7.57 10.13
N GLY A 264 0.98 -6.80 9.13
CA GLY A 264 0.85 -7.21 7.73
C GLY A 264 1.60 -6.30 6.74
N ILE A 265 1.87 -6.84 5.54
CA ILE A 265 2.43 -6.08 4.41
C ILE A 265 1.68 -6.40 3.12
N HIS A 266 1.34 -5.37 2.37
CA HIS A 266 0.91 -5.52 1.00
C HIS A 266 1.82 -4.68 0.10
N SER A 267 2.51 -5.37 -0.82
CA SER A 267 3.23 -4.75 -1.93
C SER A 267 2.32 -4.68 -3.14
N THR A 268 2.11 -3.49 -3.70
CA THR A 268 1.34 -3.37 -4.94
C THR A 268 2.20 -3.81 -6.13
N LYS A 269 1.66 -4.64 -7.04
CA LYS A 269 2.42 -5.21 -8.19
C LYS A 269 3.21 -4.21 -9.03
N ASN A 270 2.81 -2.92 -9.05
CA ASN A 270 3.38 -1.91 -9.94
C ASN A 270 4.08 -0.75 -9.24
N ASN A 271 3.91 -0.58 -7.93
CA ASN A 271 4.60 0.44 -7.16
C ASN A 271 5.19 -0.25 -5.95
N SER A 272 6.48 -0.06 -5.71
CA SER A 272 7.22 -0.57 -4.55
C SER A 272 6.76 0.08 -3.24
N LEU A 273 5.45 0.14 -3.04
CA LEU A 273 4.73 0.73 -1.93
C LEU A 273 4.27 -0.39 -1.01
N PHE A 274 4.66 -0.27 0.24
CA PHE A 274 4.35 -1.21 1.30
C PHE A 274 3.41 -0.54 2.30
N HIS A 275 2.39 -1.29 2.69
CA HIS A 275 1.39 -0.89 3.67
C HIS A 275 1.61 -1.70 4.94
N VAL A 276 1.94 -1.05 6.04
CA VAL A 276 2.24 -1.70 7.33
C VAL A 276 1.28 -1.22 8.39
N CYS A 277 0.65 -2.14 9.10
CA CYS A 277 -0.13 -1.80 10.29
C CYS A 277 0.57 -2.34 11.55
N ASP A 278 0.73 -1.50 12.56
CA ASP A 278 1.30 -1.91 13.85
C ASP A 278 0.21 -2.34 14.87
N THR A 279 0.62 -2.94 15.98
CA THR A 279 -0.33 -3.37 17.02
C THR A 279 -1.03 -2.26 17.77
N SER A 280 -0.59 -1.02 17.59
CA SER A 280 -1.24 0.19 18.12
C SER A 280 -2.31 0.70 17.15
N GLY A 281 -2.55 0.01 16.03
CA GLY A 281 -3.56 0.38 15.04
C GLY A 281 -3.07 1.42 14.03
N ASN A 282 -1.80 1.80 14.05
CA ASN A 282 -1.31 2.80 13.11
C ASN A 282 -1.04 2.14 11.76
N LEU A 283 -1.64 2.67 10.70
CA LEU A 283 -1.38 2.26 9.33
C LEU A 283 -0.35 3.21 8.70
N ARG A 284 0.74 2.64 8.18
CA ARG A 284 1.91 3.33 7.64
C ARG A 284 2.12 2.92 6.18
N LYS A 285 2.61 3.86 5.37
CA LYS A 285 2.97 3.66 3.97
C LYS A 285 4.44 4.01 3.76
N PHE A 286 5.19 3.19 3.05
CA PHE A 286 6.55 3.51 2.64
C PHE A 286 6.83 2.98 1.24
N ASP A 287 7.76 3.60 0.53
CA ASP A 287 8.29 3.07 -0.72
C ASP A 287 9.65 2.38 -0.52
N LYS A 288 10.19 1.75 -1.57
CA LYS A 288 11.51 1.11 -1.56
C LYS A 288 12.70 2.06 -1.32
N ASN A 289 12.51 3.36 -1.51
CA ASN A 289 13.55 4.37 -1.36
C ASN A 289 13.56 4.97 0.05
N ASN A 290 12.75 4.44 0.97
CA ASN A 290 12.49 5.03 2.28
C ASN A 290 11.87 6.44 2.20
N GLU A 291 11.30 6.81 1.05
CA GLU A 291 10.58 8.06 0.87
C GLU A 291 9.13 7.82 1.28
N ILE A 292 8.82 8.22 2.51
CA ILE A 292 7.43 8.51 2.86
C ILE A 292 7.03 9.62 1.87
N CYS A 293 6.06 9.36 0.99
CA CYS A 293 5.46 10.42 0.18
C CYS A 293 4.88 11.49 1.14
N LYS A 294 5.67 12.52 1.44
CA LYS A 294 5.28 13.64 2.29
C LYS A 294 5.72 14.93 1.61
N LEU A 295 4.74 15.72 1.19
CA LEU A 295 4.88 17.16 1.22
C LEU A 295 4.87 17.53 2.71
N GLU A 296 5.97 18.05 3.24
CA GLU A 296 5.88 18.69 4.55
C GLU A 296 5.15 20.02 4.37
N PRO A 297 4.03 20.23 5.07
CA PRO A 297 3.52 19.44 6.19
C PRO A 297 2.42 18.45 5.77
N SER A 298 2.25 17.38 6.55
CA SER A 298 1.14 16.41 6.49
C SER A 298 -0.21 17.02 6.84
N VAL A 299 -0.63 17.96 6.02
CA VAL A 299 -1.94 18.55 6.05
C VAL A 299 -2.72 17.72 5.04
N ALA A 300 -3.46 16.71 5.49
CA ALA A 300 -4.45 16.04 4.66
C ALA A 300 -5.44 17.11 4.21
N ALA A 301 -5.26 17.60 2.99
CA ALA A 301 -5.88 18.82 2.53
C ALA A 301 -7.26 18.51 1.96
N ASP A 302 -8.29 19.05 2.60
CA ASP A 302 -9.65 19.01 2.08
C ASP A 302 -9.88 20.11 1.03
N GLU A 303 -9.13 21.21 1.10
CA GLU A 303 -9.18 22.30 0.12
C GLU A 303 -7.77 22.92 -0.08
N ILE A 304 -7.40 23.18 -1.34
CA ILE A 304 -6.10 23.81 -1.69
C ILE A 304 -6.36 24.91 -2.70
N GLN A 305 -5.86 26.12 -2.44
CA GLN A 305 -5.95 27.26 -3.35
C GLN A 305 -4.67 28.08 -3.37
N ARG A 306 -4.14 28.31 -4.56
CA ARG A 306 -3.01 29.23 -4.76
C ARG A 306 -3.46 30.68 -4.60
N LEU A 307 -2.65 31.50 -3.95
CA LEU A 307 -2.88 32.93 -3.90
C LEU A 307 -2.51 33.57 -5.25
N GLY A 308 -3.40 34.42 -5.76
CA GLY A 308 -3.34 34.89 -7.14
C GLY A 308 -2.10 35.72 -7.52
N HIS A 309 -1.37 36.27 -6.55
CA HIS A 309 -0.34 37.29 -6.75
C HIS A 309 1.07 36.84 -6.39
N ASN A 310 1.24 35.63 -5.84
CA ASN A 310 2.53 35.09 -5.48
C ASN A 310 2.56 33.57 -5.72
N THR A 311 3.59 32.89 -5.22
CA THR A 311 3.73 31.43 -5.33
C THR A 311 3.02 30.67 -4.23
N ASP A 312 2.51 31.35 -3.21
CA ASP A 312 2.07 30.72 -1.97
C ASP A 312 0.73 30.02 -2.14
N ILE A 313 0.55 29.01 -1.30
CA ILE A 313 -0.56 28.07 -1.39
C ILE A 313 -1.27 28.10 -0.05
N LEU A 314 -2.57 28.37 -0.08
CA LEU A 314 -3.43 28.23 1.07
C LEU A 314 -4.01 26.81 1.09
N VAL A 315 -3.93 26.15 2.25
CA VAL A 315 -4.39 24.78 2.43
C VAL A 315 -5.32 24.72 3.64
N ARG A 316 -6.48 24.06 3.51
CA ARG A 316 -7.34 23.67 4.63
C ARG A 316 -7.25 22.17 4.87
N ASN A 317 -7.01 21.73 6.11
CA ASN A 317 -7.02 20.31 6.46
C ASN A 317 -8.42 19.78 6.81
N SER A 318 -8.49 18.48 7.07
CA SER A 318 -9.67 17.81 7.61
C SER A 318 -10.13 18.24 9.01
N ASN A 319 -9.32 19.04 9.71
CA ASN A 319 -9.68 19.64 11.00
C ASN A 319 -10.20 21.09 10.85
N ASP A 320 -10.47 21.53 9.62
CA ASP A 320 -10.82 22.91 9.23
C ASP A 320 -9.74 23.97 9.57
N GLU A 321 -8.50 23.55 9.81
CA GLU A 321 -7.40 24.48 10.03
C GLU A 321 -6.79 24.93 8.70
N VAL A 322 -6.50 26.22 8.59
CA VAL A 322 -5.98 26.86 7.40
C VAL A 322 -4.49 27.22 7.59
N TYR A 323 -3.70 26.91 6.58
CA TYR A 323 -2.25 27.06 6.54
C TYR A 323 -1.82 27.84 5.30
N LEU A 324 -0.82 28.71 5.44
CA LEU A 324 -0.08 29.25 4.31
C LEU A 324 1.18 28.43 4.11
N ILE A 325 1.37 27.93 2.90
CA ILE A 325 2.58 27.25 2.45
C ILE A 325 3.33 28.20 1.52
N ASP A 326 4.59 28.47 1.86
CA ASP A 326 5.50 29.21 1.00
C ASP A 326 5.74 28.39 -0.28
N GLY A 327 5.38 28.96 -1.43
CA GLY A 327 5.42 28.20 -2.68
C GLY A 327 6.83 27.86 -3.16
N LYS A 328 7.87 28.54 -2.66
CA LYS A 328 9.27 28.29 -3.05
C LYS A 328 9.87 27.17 -2.21
N THR A 329 9.65 27.21 -0.91
CA THR A 329 10.23 26.25 0.03
C THR A 329 9.33 25.04 0.26
N LEU A 330 8.05 25.16 -0.10
CA LEU A 330 6.97 24.22 0.19
C LEU A 330 6.75 23.99 1.69
N LYS A 331 7.25 24.87 2.57
CA LYS A 331 7.05 24.79 4.02
C LYS A 331 5.89 25.65 4.48
N ILE A 332 5.27 25.32 5.63
CA ILE A 332 4.35 26.26 6.29
C ILE A 332 5.10 27.55 6.60
N SER A 333 4.63 28.65 6.03
CA SER A 333 5.05 30.00 6.42
C SER A 333 4.16 30.55 7.53
N GLU A 334 2.86 30.22 7.53
CA GLU A 334 1.90 30.75 8.51
C GLU A 334 0.80 29.73 8.86
N LYS A 335 0.34 29.76 10.12
CA LYS A 335 -0.79 28.96 10.61
C LYS A 335 -1.92 29.90 11.01
N PHE A 336 -3.07 29.81 10.35
CA PHE A 336 -4.22 30.65 10.64
C PHE A 336 -5.24 29.99 11.58
N GLY A 337 -5.13 28.67 11.81
CA GLY A 337 -6.09 27.92 12.63
C GLY A 337 -7.44 27.79 11.93
N LYS A 338 -8.52 27.64 12.71
CA LYS A 338 -9.89 27.47 12.17
C LYS A 338 -10.46 28.81 11.72
N VAL A 339 -10.30 29.11 10.44
CA VAL A 339 -10.83 30.33 9.78
C VAL A 339 -11.58 29.95 8.50
N ASP A 340 -12.51 30.79 8.05
CA ASP A 340 -13.17 30.57 6.76
C ASP A 340 -12.15 30.64 5.62
N PHE A 341 -12.03 29.54 4.88
CA PHE A 341 -11.03 29.40 3.83
C PHE A 341 -11.21 30.45 2.72
N ARG A 342 -12.45 30.75 2.32
CA ARG A 342 -12.74 31.67 1.21
C ARG A 342 -12.50 33.12 1.60
N GLU A 343 -12.83 33.49 2.83
CA GLU A 343 -12.49 34.81 3.37
C GLU A 343 -10.99 34.99 3.45
N LYS A 344 -10.25 33.96 3.92
CA LYS A 344 -8.80 34.05 4.02
C LYS A 344 -8.12 34.13 2.65
N VAL A 345 -8.63 33.41 1.64
CA VAL A 345 -8.19 33.58 0.25
C VAL A 345 -8.40 35.02 -0.23
N LYS A 346 -9.57 35.62 0.02
CA LYS A 346 -9.86 37.01 -0.38
C LYS A 346 -8.96 38.01 0.33
N GLU A 347 -8.72 37.81 1.62
CA GLU A 347 -7.84 38.65 2.45
C GLU A 347 -6.40 38.64 1.92
N LEU A 348 -5.88 37.44 1.65
CA LEU A 348 -4.50 37.27 1.24
C LEU A 348 -4.29 37.59 -0.25
N THR A 349 -5.31 37.49 -1.10
CA THR A 349 -5.18 37.74 -2.53
C THR A 349 -5.09 39.23 -2.85
N LYS A 350 -3.87 39.72 -3.10
CA LYS A 350 -3.63 41.08 -3.62
C LYS A 350 -3.76 41.12 -5.14
N LYS A 351 -4.11 42.27 -5.71
CA LYS A 351 -4.01 42.53 -7.16
C LYS A 351 -2.64 43.16 -7.46
N PRO A 352 -2.03 42.95 -8.64
CA PRO A 352 -2.51 42.19 -9.80
C PRO A 352 -2.33 40.67 -9.67
N TYR A 353 -3.11 39.91 -10.44
CA TYR A 353 -3.02 38.45 -10.50
C TYR A 353 -1.85 38.03 -11.40
N LEU A 354 -0.91 37.25 -10.85
CA LEU A 354 0.03 36.46 -11.64
C LEU A 354 -0.72 35.27 -12.24
N TYR A 355 -0.84 35.22 -13.57
CA TYR A 355 -1.36 34.02 -14.23
C TYR A 355 -0.31 32.91 -14.12
N PHE A 356 -0.72 31.76 -13.58
CA PHE A 356 0.21 30.68 -13.24
C PHE A 356 -0.42 29.30 -13.49
N PRO A 357 0.29 28.37 -14.14
CA PRO A 357 -0.28 27.14 -14.70
C PRO A 357 -0.33 25.98 -13.69
N ILE A 358 -0.03 26.18 -12.41
CA ILE A 358 0.02 25.09 -11.42
C ILE A 358 -1.25 25.12 -10.57
N SER A 359 -1.97 24.01 -10.57
CA SER A 359 -2.98 23.65 -9.59
C SER A 359 -2.50 22.44 -8.77
N PHE A 360 -3.19 22.11 -7.69
CA PHE A 360 -2.90 20.92 -6.89
C PHE A 360 -4.09 19.99 -6.98
N ASN A 361 -3.83 18.70 -7.20
CA ASN A 361 -4.90 17.72 -7.13
C ASN A 361 -5.21 17.44 -5.66
N VAL A 362 -6.35 17.93 -5.19
CA VAL A 362 -6.80 17.82 -3.79
C VAL A 362 -6.78 16.38 -3.27
N SER A 363 -7.12 15.39 -4.10
CA SER A 363 -7.15 13.99 -3.66
C SER A 363 -5.78 13.33 -3.54
N THR A 364 -4.76 13.85 -4.21
CA THR A 364 -3.42 13.21 -4.26
C THR A 364 -2.31 14.08 -3.68
N GLY A 365 -2.58 15.37 -3.43
CA GLY A 365 -1.55 16.37 -3.12
C GLY A 365 -0.56 16.63 -4.27
N ILE A 366 -0.64 15.89 -5.38
CA ILE A 366 0.30 15.98 -6.50
C ILE A 366 0.09 17.33 -7.21
N PRO A 367 1.14 18.16 -7.35
CA PRO A 367 1.10 19.33 -8.20
C PRO A 367 0.71 18.94 -9.63
N ARG A 368 -0.34 19.58 -10.13
CA ARG A 368 -0.83 19.45 -11.50
C ARG A 368 -0.52 20.72 -12.28
N MET A 369 0.28 20.61 -13.33
CA MET A 369 0.62 21.73 -14.21
C MET A 369 -0.20 21.66 -15.51
N ILE A 370 -0.97 22.70 -15.81
CA ILE A 370 -1.79 22.82 -17.03
C ILE A 370 -1.08 23.72 -18.03
N ILE A 371 -0.60 23.16 -19.14
CA ILE A 371 0.44 23.81 -19.95
C ILE A 371 -0.06 24.51 -21.20
N SER A 372 -1.17 24.04 -21.77
CA SER A 372 -1.51 24.30 -23.18
C SER A 372 -1.68 25.78 -23.54
N ASN A 373 -2.08 26.63 -22.59
CA ASN A 373 -2.31 28.06 -22.86
C ASN A 373 -1.19 28.98 -22.36
N PHE A 374 -0.21 28.42 -21.65
CA PHE A 374 0.78 29.19 -20.90
C PHE A 374 2.16 29.19 -21.53
N LEU A 375 2.58 28.07 -22.12
CA LEU A 375 3.89 27.92 -22.77
C LEU A 375 4.22 29.04 -23.78
N PRO A 376 3.30 29.43 -24.69
CA PRO A 376 3.59 30.51 -25.65
C PRO A 376 3.79 31.88 -24.98
N LYS A 377 3.11 32.13 -23.86
CA LYS A 377 3.16 33.41 -23.12
C LYS A 377 4.42 33.54 -22.28
N LEU A 378 5.03 32.43 -21.89
CA LEU A 378 6.28 32.44 -21.13
C LEU A 378 7.44 33.07 -21.89
N ASN A 379 7.39 33.20 -23.22
CA ASN A 379 8.45 33.89 -23.96
C ASN A 379 8.34 35.42 -23.91
N ASP A 380 7.17 35.97 -23.58
CA ASP A 380 6.93 37.41 -23.52
C ASP A 380 7.69 38.04 -22.31
N PRO A 381 8.46 39.14 -22.52
CA PRO A 381 9.16 39.84 -21.45
C PRO A 381 8.27 40.26 -20.27
N SER A 382 6.99 40.56 -20.52
CA SER A 382 6.02 40.93 -19.47
C SER A 382 5.73 39.81 -18.47
N PHE A 383 6.07 38.55 -18.79
CA PHE A 383 5.91 37.38 -17.92
C PHE A 383 7.19 36.98 -17.18
N LYS A 384 8.20 37.87 -17.09
CA LYS A 384 9.48 37.58 -16.40
C LYS A 384 9.28 37.09 -14.96
N GLU A 385 8.40 37.71 -14.19
CA GLU A 385 8.13 37.30 -12.80
C GLU A 385 7.46 35.92 -12.72
N SER A 386 6.49 35.65 -13.61
CA SER A 386 5.84 34.33 -13.69
C SER A 386 6.80 33.22 -14.10
N ARG A 387 7.76 33.50 -15.01
CA ARG A 387 8.84 32.57 -15.37
C ARG A 387 9.70 32.21 -14.17
N GLU A 388 10.21 33.21 -13.46
CA GLU A 388 11.07 32.99 -12.29
C GLU A 388 10.31 32.27 -11.16
N ALA A 389 9.03 32.60 -10.94
CA ALA A 389 8.18 31.87 -10.01
C ALA A 389 8.02 30.38 -10.40
N LEU A 390 7.77 30.11 -11.69
CA LEU A 390 7.62 28.74 -12.20
C LEU A 390 8.91 27.95 -12.06
N LYS A 391 10.04 28.58 -12.41
CA LYS A 391 11.38 28.03 -12.27
C LYS A 391 11.65 27.60 -10.83
N ASN A 392 11.41 28.48 -9.87
CA ASN A 392 11.64 28.20 -8.46
C ASN A 392 10.78 27.04 -7.95
N ILE A 393 9.49 26.99 -8.32
CA ILE A 393 8.61 25.89 -7.93
C ILE A 393 9.08 24.57 -8.54
N VAL A 394 9.42 24.53 -9.83
CA VAL A 394 9.87 23.28 -10.46
C VAL A 394 11.19 22.80 -9.87
N LEU A 395 12.12 23.71 -9.57
CA LEU A 395 13.37 23.37 -8.88
C LEU A 395 13.09 22.80 -7.49
N SER A 396 12.22 23.45 -6.71
CA SER A 396 11.83 22.97 -5.38
C SER A 396 11.15 21.60 -5.43
N LEU A 397 10.24 21.39 -6.37
CA LEU A 397 9.60 20.08 -6.57
C LEU A 397 10.63 19.01 -6.94
N ARG A 398 11.65 19.34 -7.75
CA ARG A 398 12.74 18.42 -8.11
C ARG A 398 13.65 18.12 -6.92
N GLU A 399 14.08 19.13 -6.18
CA GLU A 399 14.95 19.00 -5.00
C GLU A 399 14.30 18.18 -3.90
N ASN A 400 12.98 18.37 -3.70
CA ASN A 400 12.19 17.60 -2.74
C ASN A 400 11.63 16.30 -3.32
N LYS A 401 12.02 15.92 -4.55
CA LYS A 401 11.61 14.67 -5.20
C LYS A 401 10.08 14.49 -5.29
N ILE A 402 9.33 15.58 -5.44
CA ILE A 402 7.88 15.55 -5.53
C ILE A 402 7.46 15.25 -6.98
N PRO A 403 6.63 14.23 -7.24
CA PRO A 403 6.13 13.94 -8.58
C PRO A 403 5.26 15.08 -9.11
N ILE A 404 5.33 15.34 -10.41
CA ILE A 404 4.53 16.38 -11.08
C ILE A 404 3.69 15.74 -12.17
N LEU A 405 2.39 16.04 -12.19
CA LEU A 405 1.51 15.68 -13.30
C LEU A 405 1.32 16.89 -14.21
N VAL A 406 1.72 16.75 -15.46
CA VAL A 406 1.53 17.78 -16.47
C VAL A 406 0.38 17.38 -17.38
N THR A 407 -0.58 18.28 -17.61
CA THR A 407 -1.73 18.06 -18.48
C THR A 407 -1.93 19.18 -19.50
N ASN A 408 -2.65 18.91 -20.58
CA ASN A 408 -3.20 19.97 -21.44
C ASN A 408 -4.47 20.61 -20.80
N SER A 409 -5.08 21.58 -21.48
CA SER A 409 -6.33 22.25 -21.03
C SER A 409 -7.51 21.30 -20.85
N ASN A 410 -7.53 20.20 -21.60
CA ASN A 410 -8.57 19.17 -21.49
C ASN A 410 -8.28 18.16 -20.38
N GLY A 411 -7.19 18.39 -19.62
CA GLY A 411 -6.79 17.56 -18.53
C GLY A 411 -6.08 16.27 -18.91
N ILE A 412 -5.78 16.05 -20.19
CA ILE A 412 -5.07 14.87 -20.68
C ILE A 412 -3.60 14.95 -20.21
N PRO A 413 -3.06 13.91 -19.54
CA PRO A 413 -1.66 13.85 -19.15
C PRO A 413 -0.72 13.94 -20.35
N LEU A 414 0.19 14.92 -20.33
CA LEU A 414 1.27 15.06 -21.30
C LEU A 414 2.60 14.54 -20.74
N TYR A 415 2.79 14.64 -19.43
CA TYR A 415 3.98 14.17 -18.74
C TYR A 415 3.67 13.84 -17.28
N LYS A 416 4.26 12.78 -16.75
CA LYS A 416 4.20 12.42 -15.34
C LYS A 416 5.61 12.18 -14.85
N SER A 417 6.12 13.07 -14.01
CA SER A 417 7.42 12.88 -13.37
C SER A 417 7.29 11.84 -12.28
N THR A 418 8.22 10.88 -12.25
CA THR A 418 8.62 10.23 -11.00
C THR A 418 9.74 11.08 -10.39
N SER A 419 9.92 11.04 -9.07
CA SER A 419 10.93 11.78 -8.30
C SER A 419 12.32 11.87 -8.96
N ASP A 420 12.73 10.79 -9.64
CA ASP A 420 14.06 10.65 -10.26
C ASP A 420 14.12 10.93 -11.77
N LYS A 421 13.02 11.32 -12.43
CA LYS A 421 13.03 11.56 -13.89
C LYS A 421 13.51 12.97 -14.23
N ARG A 422 14.38 13.04 -15.24
CA ARG A 422 14.80 14.31 -15.83
C ARG A 422 13.57 15.05 -16.38
N LEU A 423 13.44 16.34 -16.06
CA LEU A 423 12.37 17.20 -16.59
C LEU A 423 12.32 17.12 -18.13
N PRO A 424 11.13 17.17 -18.75
CA PRO A 424 11.01 17.12 -20.20
C PRO A 424 11.67 18.36 -20.82
N PHE A 425 12.16 18.24 -22.05
CA PHE A 425 12.99 19.25 -22.71
C PHE A 425 12.36 20.65 -22.69
N TRP A 426 11.07 20.76 -23.01
CA TRP A 426 10.34 22.04 -23.01
C TRP A 426 10.29 22.68 -21.61
N MET A 427 10.28 21.88 -20.54
CA MET A 427 10.23 22.38 -19.16
C MET A 427 11.60 22.91 -18.76
N ARG A 428 12.67 22.21 -19.16
CA ARG A 428 14.03 22.73 -19.02
C ARG A 428 14.21 24.04 -19.77
N TYR A 429 13.69 24.14 -20.99
CA TYR A 429 13.73 25.37 -21.78
C TYR A 429 13.06 26.57 -21.07
N CYS A 430 12.03 26.33 -20.25
CA CYS A 430 11.39 27.39 -19.45
C CYS A 430 12.15 27.74 -18.16
N ILE A 431 13.06 26.90 -17.69
CA ILE A 431 13.73 26.98 -16.38
C ILE A 431 15.19 27.41 -16.55
N GLU A 432 15.85 26.89 -17.58
CA GLU A 432 17.21 27.15 -17.97
C GLU A 432 17.17 28.34 -18.94
N ASN A 433 17.58 29.52 -18.45
CA ASN A 433 17.68 30.73 -19.26
C ASN A 433 18.71 30.50 -20.37
N HIS A 434 18.27 30.08 -21.56
CA HIS A 434 19.12 30.06 -22.75
C HIS A 434 19.06 31.37 -23.55
N LEU A 435 18.21 32.32 -23.14
CA LEU A 435 18.01 33.62 -23.84
C LEU A 435 19.00 34.72 -23.43
N SER A 436 20.10 34.38 -22.73
CA SER A 436 21.24 35.29 -22.57
C SER A 436 22.45 34.85 -23.41
N GLN A 437 22.23 34.16 -24.53
CA GLN A 437 23.19 34.29 -25.62
C GLN A 437 22.95 35.65 -26.25
N ASP A 438 23.96 36.50 -26.11
CA ASP A 438 24.12 37.78 -26.76
C ASP A 438 23.64 37.71 -28.22
N ILE A 439 22.42 38.20 -28.48
CA ILE A 439 22.03 38.68 -29.80
C ILE A 439 22.46 40.14 -29.85
N ASN A 440 23.77 40.33 -29.88
CA ASN A 440 24.47 41.51 -30.34
C ASN A 440 25.75 40.98 -31.00
N ASP A 441 25.57 40.34 -32.16
CA ASP A 441 26.52 40.27 -33.26
C ASP A 441 25.73 40.20 -34.58
#